data_AF-T0ZAX7-F1
#
_entry.id   AF-T0ZAX7-F1
#
_cell.length_a   1.000
_cell.length_b   1.000
_cell.length_c   1.000
_cell.angle_alpha   90.00
_cell.angle_beta   90.00
_cell.angle_gamma   90.00
#
_symmetry.space_group_name_H-M   'P 1'
#
loop_
_entity.id
_entity.type
_entity.pdbx_description
1 polymer ?
#
loop_
_entity_poly.entity_id
_entity_poly.type
_entity_poly.pdbx_seq_one_letter_code
_entity_poly.pdbx_strand_id
1 'polypeptide(L)'
;AGATGALCASVAGKLTDRGHARIASIIFFTTTTMAFGLLALGRTSLTALLAGIVLVDLGVWGAQVSNQSLIYRLRPHAQSRITTIYMTSYFIGGAIGSATSAILYTKEGWIATCALGAAFGLIAIVFWMTERHRLGDYYTKLTPVQK
;
A
#
# COMPACT_ATOMS: atom_id res chain seq x y z
N ALA A 1 7.76 9.73 14.64
CA ALA A 1 7.77 9.31 13.22
C ALA A 1 9.11 9.65 12.56
N GLY A 2 10.22 9.02 13.00
CA GLY A 2 11.52 9.71 13.02
C GLY A 2 12.59 9.35 11.98
N ALA A 3 12.64 8.13 11.42
CA ALA A 3 13.72 7.75 10.49
C ALA A 3 13.21 6.89 9.32
N THR A 4 12.37 5.90 9.62
CA THR A 4 11.74 5.02 8.62
C THR A 4 10.86 5.81 7.63
N GLY A 5 10.12 6.82 8.12
CA GLY A 5 9.28 7.68 7.27
C GLY A 5 10.07 8.59 6.32
N ALA A 6 11.25 9.07 6.73
CA ALA A 6 12.12 9.90 5.88
C ALA A 6 12.77 9.07 4.77
N LEU A 7 13.14 7.82 5.06
CA LEU A 7 13.62 6.87 4.06
C LEU A 7 12.51 6.42 3.10
N CYS A 8 11.29 6.16 3.60
CA CYS A 8 10.11 5.92 2.77
C CYS A 8 9.88 7.06 1.78
N ALA A 9 9.85 8.30 2.29
CA ALA A 9 9.60 9.48 1.48
C ALA A 9 10.70 9.70 0.43
N SER A 10 11.96 9.37 0.76
CA SER A 10 13.09 9.50 -0.17
C SER A 10 13.05 8.46 -1.30
N VAL A 11 12.71 7.20 -0.99
CA VAL A 11 12.64 6.12 -1.98
C VAL A 11 11.36 6.24 -2.82
N ALA A 12 10.22 6.48 -2.18
CA ALA A 12 8.95 6.73 -2.87
C ALA A 12 9.01 8.00 -3.72
N GLY A 13 9.64 9.07 -3.22
CA GLY A 13 9.86 10.33 -3.95
C GLY A 13 10.72 10.14 -5.21
N LYS A 14 11.88 9.48 -5.08
CA LYS A 14 12.77 9.20 -6.24
C LYS A 14 12.11 8.33 -7.32
N LEU A 15 11.23 7.40 -6.95
CA LEU A 15 10.49 6.56 -7.91
C LEU A 15 9.31 7.30 -8.55
N THR A 16 8.63 8.16 -7.79
CA THR A 16 7.47 8.96 -8.26
C THR A 16 7.91 10.07 -9.20
N ASP A 17 9.05 10.73 -8.92
CA ASP A 17 9.60 11.82 -9.75
C ASP A 17 10.04 11.36 -11.14
N ARG A 18 10.28 10.07 -11.36
CA ARG A 18 10.63 9.51 -12.69
C ARG A 18 9.42 9.17 -13.56
N GLY A 19 8.20 9.57 -13.20
CA GLY A 19 6.98 9.22 -13.94
C GLY A 19 6.50 7.78 -13.73
N HIS A 20 7.13 7.06 -12.79
CA HIS A 20 6.86 5.65 -12.49
C HIS A 20 5.99 5.47 -11.24
N ALA A 21 5.12 6.45 -10.91
CA ALA A 21 4.16 6.33 -9.82
C ALA A 21 3.40 4.99 -9.85
N ARG A 22 3.17 4.46 -11.07
CA ARG A 22 2.53 3.18 -11.31
C ARG A 22 3.37 1.94 -10.95
N ILE A 23 4.68 1.99 -11.17
CA ILE A 23 5.62 0.92 -10.77
C ILE A 23 5.88 0.99 -9.27
N ALA A 24 5.87 2.19 -8.68
CA ALA A 24 5.99 2.37 -7.24
C ALA A 24 4.86 1.63 -6.49
N SER A 25 3.60 1.80 -6.90
CA SER A 25 2.46 1.11 -6.26
C SER A 25 2.57 -0.42 -6.32
N ILE A 26 2.97 -1.00 -7.46
CA ILE A 26 3.09 -2.46 -7.56
C ILE A 26 4.23 -2.98 -6.70
N ILE A 27 5.38 -2.27 -6.67
CA ILE A 27 6.51 -2.60 -5.81
C ILE A 27 6.10 -2.57 -4.34
N PHE A 28 5.33 -1.55 -3.92
CA PHE A 28 4.87 -1.45 -2.55
C PHE A 28 3.91 -2.60 -2.18
N PHE A 29 2.93 -2.93 -3.03
CA PHE A 29 2.03 -4.04 -2.76
C PHE A 29 2.73 -5.40 -2.75
N THR A 30 3.67 -5.65 -3.67
CA THR A 30 4.46 -6.89 -3.69
C THR A 30 5.38 -6.97 -2.48
N THR A 31 5.98 -5.85 -2.08
CA THR A 31 6.86 -5.80 -0.89
C THR A 31 6.06 -6.08 0.37
N THR A 32 4.89 -5.46 0.55
CA THR A 32 4.00 -5.73 1.68
C THR A 32 3.57 -7.20 1.72
N THR A 33 3.24 -7.79 0.56
CA THR A 33 2.83 -9.20 0.48
C THR A 33 4.00 -10.14 0.86
N MET A 34 5.21 -9.89 0.34
CA MET A 34 6.40 -10.66 0.70
C MET A 34 6.78 -10.50 2.18
N ALA A 35 6.57 -9.32 2.75
CA ALA A 35 6.85 -9.03 4.15
C ALA A 35 5.98 -9.85 5.11
N PHE A 36 4.74 -10.18 4.74
CA PHE A 36 3.91 -11.11 5.51
C PHE A 36 4.47 -12.54 5.55
N GLY A 37 5.20 -12.96 4.51
CA GLY A 37 5.96 -14.22 4.54
C GLY A 37 7.11 -14.20 5.55
N LEU A 38 7.84 -13.08 5.63
CA LEU A 38 8.88 -12.87 6.65
C LEU A 38 8.29 -12.80 8.07
N LEU A 39 7.13 -12.16 8.23
CA LEU A 39 6.41 -12.12 9.51
C LEU A 39 5.97 -13.52 9.95
N ALA A 40 5.56 -14.40 9.04
CA ALA A 40 5.20 -15.78 9.37
C ALA A 40 6.41 -16.56 9.93
N LEU A 41 7.61 -16.31 9.41
CA LEU A 41 8.89 -16.86 9.92
C LEU A 41 9.33 -16.21 11.26
N GLY A 42 8.66 -15.14 11.69
CA GLY A 42 8.92 -14.44 12.95
C GLY A 42 8.75 -15.32 14.20
N ARG A 43 8.04 -16.45 14.10
CA ARG A 43 8.00 -17.47 15.16
C ARG A 43 9.37 -18.10 15.46
N THR A 44 10.25 -18.17 14.47
CA THR A 44 11.58 -18.81 14.57
C THR A 44 12.73 -17.82 14.71
N SER A 45 12.55 -16.58 14.24
CA SER A 45 13.63 -15.59 14.23
C SER A 45 13.11 -14.18 14.50
N LEU A 46 13.61 -13.59 15.60
CA LEU A 46 13.31 -12.21 15.97
C LEU A 46 13.82 -11.22 14.91
N THR A 47 14.94 -11.53 14.25
CA THR A 47 15.49 -10.65 13.20
C THR A 47 14.61 -10.66 11.95
N ALA A 48 14.06 -11.82 11.58
CA ALA A 48 13.09 -11.92 10.48
C ALA A 48 11.79 -11.17 10.78
N LEU A 49 11.33 -11.22 12.03
CA LEU A 49 10.17 -10.46 12.50
C LEU A 49 10.41 -8.94 12.36
N LEU A 50 11.53 -8.44 12.88
CA LEU A 50 11.88 -7.01 12.81
C LEU A 50 12.02 -6.53 11.35
N ALA A 51 12.69 -7.32 10.51
CA ALA A 51 12.82 -7.01 9.09
C ALA A 51 11.44 -6.96 8.40
N GLY A 52 10.56 -7.91 8.70
CA GLY A 52 9.20 -7.96 8.18
C GLY A 52 8.37 -6.74 8.57
N ILE A 53 8.42 -6.30 9.83
CA ILE A 53 7.71 -5.10 10.32
C ILE A 53 8.18 -3.86 9.55
N VAL A 54 9.48 -3.66 9.44
CA VAL A 54 10.04 -2.52 8.71
C VAL A 54 9.59 -2.55 7.24
N LEU A 55 9.64 -3.71 6.59
CA LEU A 55 9.22 -3.84 5.20
C LEU A 55 7.73 -3.54 4.98
N VAL A 56 6.87 -4.02 5.88
CA VAL A 56 5.42 -3.71 5.84
C VAL A 56 5.20 -2.22 6.00
N ASP A 57 5.84 -1.58 6.98
CA ASP A 57 5.72 -0.14 7.22
C ASP A 57 6.15 0.66 5.98
N LEU A 58 7.30 0.31 5.39
CA LEU A 58 7.79 0.95 4.17
C LEU A 58 6.80 0.81 3.01
N GLY A 59 6.24 -0.39 2.82
CA GLY A 59 5.28 -0.67 1.76
C GLY A 59 3.97 0.09 1.93
N VAL A 60 3.39 0.05 3.14
CA VAL A 60 2.10 0.70 3.43
C VAL A 60 2.22 2.22 3.33
N TRP A 61 3.25 2.82 3.94
CA TRP A 61 3.47 4.27 3.86
C TRP A 61 3.77 4.73 2.43
N GLY A 62 4.62 3.99 1.71
CA GLY A 62 4.94 4.28 0.31
C GLY A 62 3.70 4.24 -0.58
N ALA A 63 2.86 3.22 -0.44
CA ALA A 63 1.60 3.10 -1.18
C ALA A 63 0.64 4.24 -0.85
N GLN A 64 0.50 4.61 0.42
CA GLN A 64 -0.36 5.71 0.84
C GLN A 64 0.08 7.06 0.25
N VAL A 65 1.37 7.39 0.34
CA VAL A 65 1.93 8.64 -0.20
C VAL A 65 1.75 8.69 -1.72
N SER A 66 2.03 7.59 -2.41
CA SER A 66 1.85 7.50 -3.87
C SER A 66 0.38 7.69 -4.27
N ASN A 67 -0.55 6.99 -3.59
CA ASN A 67 -1.98 7.12 -3.82
C ASN A 67 -2.47 8.55 -3.58
N GLN A 68 -2.07 9.20 -2.48
CA GLN A 68 -2.44 10.58 -2.21
C GLN A 68 -1.88 11.54 -3.26
N SER A 69 -0.63 11.36 -3.69
CA SER A 69 0.00 12.21 -4.71
C SER A 69 -0.75 12.14 -6.06
N LEU A 70 -1.24 10.96 -6.44
CA LEU A 70 -1.99 10.75 -7.67
C LEU A 70 -3.39 11.37 -7.59
N ILE A 71 -4.10 11.13 -6.49
CA ILE A 71 -5.48 11.60 -6.32
C ILE A 71 -5.51 13.14 -6.21
N TYR A 72 -4.55 13.75 -5.51
CA TYR A 72 -4.48 15.22 -5.39
C TYR A 72 -4.09 15.91 -6.69
N ARG A 73 -3.34 15.25 -7.58
CA ARG A 73 -3.06 15.76 -8.94
C ARG A 73 -4.32 15.77 -9.82
N LEU A 74 -5.24 14.82 -9.64
CA LEU A 74 -6.46 14.73 -10.45
C LEU A 74 -7.50 15.82 -10.12
N ARG A 75 -7.60 16.24 -8.85
CA ARG A 75 -8.56 17.28 -8.42
C ARG A 75 -7.98 18.19 -7.31
N PRO A 76 -7.12 19.16 -7.66
CA PRO A 76 -6.49 20.06 -6.68
C PRO A 76 -7.49 20.93 -5.90
N HIS A 77 -8.63 21.30 -6.49
CA HIS A 77 -9.64 22.13 -5.83
C HIS A 77 -10.51 21.41 -4.78
N ALA A 78 -10.42 20.07 -4.66
CA ALA A 78 -11.28 19.28 -3.77
C ALA A 78 -10.47 18.43 -2.77
N GLN A 79 -9.24 18.82 -2.45
CA GLN A 79 -8.33 18.07 -1.58
C GLN A 79 -8.99 17.68 -0.25
N SER A 80 -9.63 18.62 0.45
CA SER A 80 -10.27 18.34 1.76
C SER A 80 -11.29 17.21 1.71
N ARG A 81 -12.23 17.21 0.73
CA ARG A 81 -13.24 16.14 0.58
C ARG A 81 -12.61 14.79 0.26
N ILE A 82 -11.62 14.80 -0.62
CA ILE A 82 -10.91 13.58 -1.03
C ILE A 82 -10.18 12.97 0.16
N THR A 83 -9.47 13.80 0.94
CA THR A 83 -8.75 13.35 2.13
C THR A 83 -9.70 12.72 3.14
N THR A 84 -10.86 13.34 3.38
CA THR A 84 -11.87 12.79 4.28
C THR A 84 -12.35 11.43 3.81
N ILE A 85 -12.79 11.29 2.56
CA ILE A 85 -13.27 10.01 2.02
C ILE A 85 -12.18 8.94 2.08
N TYR A 86 -10.94 9.31 1.75
CA TYR A 86 -9.78 8.43 1.80
C TYR A 86 -9.53 7.92 3.22
N MET A 87 -9.46 8.82 4.20
CA MET A 87 -9.20 8.45 5.59
C MET A 87 -10.36 7.66 6.20
N THR A 88 -11.61 8.01 5.90
CA THR A 88 -12.78 7.23 6.34
C THR A 88 -12.72 5.80 5.83
N SER A 89 -12.40 5.62 4.54
CA SER A 89 -12.25 4.29 3.94
C SER A 89 -11.09 3.51 4.59
N TYR A 90 -9.98 4.21 4.87
CA TYR A 90 -8.82 3.64 5.55
C TYR A 90 -9.17 3.15 6.97
N PHE A 91 -9.89 3.96 7.75
CA PHE A 91 -10.31 3.58 9.11
C PHE A 91 -11.29 2.42 9.11
N ILE A 92 -12.26 2.38 8.18
CA ILE A 92 -13.20 1.26 8.04
C ILE A 92 -12.42 -0.02 7.72
N GLY A 93 -11.52 0.03 6.75
CA GLY A 93 -10.66 -1.10 6.40
C GLY A 93 -9.79 -1.54 7.57
N GLY A 94 -9.18 -0.60 8.29
CA GLY A 94 -8.36 -0.86 9.47
C GLY A 94 -9.16 -1.50 10.62
N ALA A 95 -10.39 -1.07 10.86
CA ALA A 95 -11.27 -1.65 11.87
C ALA A 95 -11.65 -3.09 11.54
N ILE A 96 -12.07 -3.35 10.28
CA ILE A 96 -12.40 -4.70 9.80
C ILE A 96 -11.17 -5.61 9.87
N GLY A 97 -10.02 -5.11 9.40
CA GLY A 97 -8.76 -5.84 9.43
C GLY A 97 -8.33 -6.20 10.85
N SER A 98 -8.39 -5.23 11.78
CA SER A 98 -8.04 -5.43 13.19
C SER A 98 -8.96 -6.45 13.86
N ALA A 99 -10.27 -6.30 13.72
CA ALA A 99 -11.23 -7.25 14.27
C ALA A 99 -11.01 -8.68 13.75
N THR A 100 -10.85 -8.82 12.42
CA THR A 100 -10.63 -10.13 11.79
C THR A 100 -9.29 -10.73 12.21
N SER A 101 -8.23 -9.92 12.31
CA SER A 101 -6.92 -10.38 12.77
C SER A 101 -6.93 -10.86 14.22
N ALA A 102 -7.68 -10.20 15.11
CA ALA A 102 -7.81 -10.59 16.52
C ALA A 102 -8.56 -11.92 16.66
N ILE A 103 -9.63 -12.09 15.88
CA ILE A 103 -10.41 -13.35 15.86
C ILE A 103 -9.56 -14.49 15.28
N LEU A 104 -8.83 -14.26 14.19
CA LEU A 104 -7.96 -15.30 13.61
C LEU A 104 -6.81 -15.67 14.54
N TYR A 105 -6.20 -14.67 15.19
CA TYR A 105 -5.09 -14.91 16.10
C TYR A 105 -5.49 -15.81 17.27
N THR A 106 -6.70 -15.61 17.82
CA THR A 106 -7.20 -16.42 18.94
C THR A 106 -7.57 -17.85 18.54
N LYS A 107 -8.00 -18.08 17.30
CA LYS A 107 -8.42 -19.41 16.81
C LYS A 107 -7.27 -20.23 16.21
N GLU A 108 -6.47 -19.61 15.35
CA GLU A 108 -5.51 -20.27 14.47
C GLU A 108 -4.06 -19.80 14.72
N GLY A 109 -3.88 -18.81 15.60
CA GLY A 109 -2.58 -18.29 15.99
C GLY A 109 -1.92 -17.36 14.97
N TRP A 110 -0.64 -17.10 15.19
CA TRP A 110 0.16 -16.11 14.46
C TRP A 110 0.19 -16.30 12.94
N ILE A 111 0.33 -17.55 12.47
CA ILE A 111 0.50 -17.85 11.05
C ILE A 111 -0.77 -17.48 10.27
N ALA A 112 -1.95 -17.74 10.83
CA ALA A 112 -3.21 -17.37 10.18
C ALA A 112 -3.39 -15.85 10.09
N THR A 113 -2.96 -15.10 11.10
CA THR A 113 -2.92 -13.63 11.05
C THR A 113 -1.99 -13.13 9.95
N CYS A 114 -0.81 -13.74 9.78
CA CYS A 114 0.10 -13.42 8.68
C CYS A 114 -0.49 -13.77 7.32
N ALA A 115 -1.17 -14.91 7.19
CA ALA A 115 -1.83 -15.33 5.96
C ALA A 115 -2.97 -14.38 5.56
N LEU A 116 -3.75 -13.88 6.54
CA LEU A 116 -4.78 -12.87 6.32
C LEU A 116 -4.17 -11.56 5.77
N GLY A 117 -3.05 -11.11 6.35
CA GLY A 117 -2.33 -9.94 5.85
C GLY A 117 -1.79 -10.12 4.43
N ALA A 118 -1.22 -11.28 4.13
CA ALA A 118 -0.80 -11.63 2.77
C ALA A 118 -1.99 -11.66 1.79
N ALA A 119 -3.14 -12.16 2.22
CA ALA A 119 -4.37 -12.18 1.42
C ALA A 119 -4.86 -10.76 1.08
N PHE A 120 -4.83 -9.82 2.05
CA PHE A 120 -5.14 -8.42 1.76
C PHE A 120 -4.16 -7.79 0.78
N GLY A 121 -2.87 -8.09 0.90
CA GLY A 121 -1.84 -7.67 -0.07
C GLY A 121 -2.12 -8.20 -1.48
N LEU A 122 -2.45 -9.49 -1.61
CA LEU A 122 -2.83 -10.11 -2.88
C LEU A 122 -4.09 -9.48 -3.48
N ILE A 123 -5.12 -9.24 -2.67
CA ILE A 123 -6.35 -8.57 -3.11
C ILE A 123 -6.01 -7.18 -3.66
N ALA A 124 -5.17 -6.40 -2.96
CA ALA A 124 -4.72 -5.09 -3.45
C ALA A 124 -3.98 -5.19 -4.79
N ILE A 125 -3.13 -6.19 -4.97
CA ILE A 125 -2.44 -6.46 -6.25
C ILE A 125 -3.45 -6.78 -7.36
N VAL A 126 -4.46 -7.62 -7.09
CA VAL A 126 -5.50 -7.98 -8.07
C VAL A 126 -6.35 -6.76 -8.45
N PHE A 127 -6.74 -5.94 -7.47
CA PHE A 127 -7.42 -4.66 -7.74
C PHE A 127 -6.57 -3.73 -8.59
N TRP A 128 -5.27 -3.62 -8.30
CA TRP A 128 -4.35 -2.84 -9.12
C TRP A 128 -4.24 -3.37 -10.56
N MET A 129 -4.22 -4.69 -10.73
CA MET A 129 -4.20 -5.33 -12.04
C MET A 129 -5.52 -5.18 -12.81
N THR A 130 -6.65 -5.01 -12.15
CA THR A 130 -7.95 -4.79 -12.82
C THR A 130 -8.12 -3.32 -13.21
N GLU A 131 -7.64 -2.38 -12.40
CA GLU A 131 -7.57 -0.95 -12.74
C GLU A 131 -6.69 -0.70 -14.00
N ARG A 132 -5.74 -1.61 -14.30
CA ARG A 132 -4.94 -1.66 -15.55
C ARG A 132 -5.80 -1.50 -16.81
N HIS A 133 -7.02 -2.04 -16.81
CA HIS A 133 -7.88 -2.02 -18.00
C HIS A 133 -8.60 -0.68 -18.18
N ARG A 134 -8.83 0.10 -17.12
CA ARG A 134 -9.54 1.38 -17.23
C ARG A 134 -8.63 2.54 -17.61
N LEU A 135 -7.40 2.58 -17.10
CA LEU A 135 -6.51 3.73 -17.29
C LEU A 135 -5.75 3.75 -18.63
N GLY A 136 -5.63 2.60 -19.32
CA GLY A 136 -5.10 2.55 -20.68
C GLY A 136 -5.91 3.40 -21.67
N ASP A 137 -7.22 3.54 -21.43
CA ASP A 137 -8.12 4.33 -22.27
C ASP A 137 -8.11 5.82 -21.94
N TYR A 138 -7.75 6.20 -20.71
CA TYR A 138 -7.75 7.61 -20.27
C TYR A 138 -6.49 8.38 -20.69
N TYR A 139 -5.30 7.75 -20.67
CA TYR A 139 -4.06 8.40 -21.13
C TYR A 139 -4.07 8.68 -22.63
N THR A 140 -4.69 7.80 -23.43
CA THR A 140 -4.87 8.01 -24.87
C THR A 140 -5.78 9.21 -25.17
N LYS A 141 -6.65 9.60 -24.23
CA LYS A 141 -7.57 10.74 -24.38
C LYS A 141 -7.03 12.08 -23.86
N LEU A 142 -5.92 12.08 -23.11
CA LEU A 142 -5.38 13.27 -22.44
C LEU A 142 -4.09 13.82 -23.05
N THR A 143 -3.72 13.39 -24.27
CA THR A 143 -2.77 14.13 -25.10
C THR A 143 -3.51 15.04 -26.10
N PRO A 144 -4.01 16.23 -25.72
CA PRO A 144 -3.87 17.34 -26.63
C PRO A 144 -2.40 17.75 -26.58
N VAL A 145 -1.77 17.61 -27.74
CA VAL A 145 -0.52 18.26 -28.14
C VAL A 145 -0.39 19.63 -27.45
N GLN A 146 0.65 19.81 -26.63
CA GLN A 146 1.19 21.13 -26.31
C GLN A 146 2.66 21.10 -26.72
N LYS A 147 2.88 21.40 -28.01
CA LYS A 147 4.09 22.07 -28.46
C LYS A 147 3.97 23.56 -28.12
#